data_AF-A0A1G3L568-F1
#
_entry.id   AF-A0A1G3L568-F1
#
_cell.length_a   1.000
_cell.length_b   1.000
_cell.length_c   1.000
_cell.angle_alpha   90.00
_cell.angle_beta   90.00
_cell.angle_gamma   90.00
#
_symmetry.space_group_name_H-M   'P 1'
#
loop_
_entity.id
_entity.type
_entity.pdbx_description
1 polymer ?
#
loop_
_entity_poly.entity_id
_entity_poly.type
_entity_poly.pdbx_seq_one_letter_code
_entity_poly.pdbx_strand_id
1 'polypeptide(L)' 'MPDNLKSAITKASLFDPIANRTYSDLASHYGFQINPCKPSTPEHKGKVESGVKYAKNNFLPLTQLARNKTKIYEKKR' A
#
# COMPACT_ATOMS: atom_id res chain seq x y z
N MET A 1 6.45 4.96 -2.87
CA MET A 1 5.62 4.34 -1.82
C MET A 1 6.56 3.62 -0.87
N PRO A 2 6.44 3.75 0.45
CA PRO A 2 7.36 3.08 1.38
C PRO A 2 7.16 1.56 1.32
N ASP A 3 8.26 0.81 1.35
CA ASP A 3 8.21 -0.66 1.24
C ASP A 3 7.78 -1.38 2.49
N ASN A 4 8.06 -0.76 3.63
CA ASN A 4 7.69 -1.26 4.94
C ASN A 4 6.65 -0.32 5.55
N LEU A 5 5.54 -0.86 6.03
CA LEU A 5 4.52 -0.10 6.74
C LEU A 5 5.14 0.45 8.02
N LYS A 6 5.44 1.76 8.08
CA LYS A 6 6.08 2.41 9.24
C LYS A 6 5.34 2.17 10.56
N SER A 7 4.02 1.97 10.50
CA SER A 7 3.19 1.70 11.68
C SER A 7 3.38 0.28 12.23
N ALA A 8 3.78 -0.66 11.38
CA ALA A 8 4.01 -2.07 11.74
C ALA A 8 5.49 -2.39 11.98
N ILE A 9 6.39 -1.75 11.21
CA ILE A 9 7.83 -1.99 11.26
C ILE A 9 8.52 -0.69 11.66
N THR A 10 9.03 -0.65 12.89
CA THR A 10 9.77 0.49 13.45
C THR A 10 11.19 0.56 12.89
N LYS A 11 11.83 -0.60 12.68
CA LYS A 11 13.14 -0.70 12.00
C LYS A 11 13.14 -1.90 11.08
N ALA A 12 13.24 -1.66 9.77
CA ALA A 12 13.39 -2.72 8.80
C ALA A 12 14.86 -3.16 8.76
N SER A 13 15.15 -4.39 9.17
CA SER A 13 16.45 -5.04 9.05
C SER A 13 16.25 -6.46 8.54
N LEU A 14 17.22 -6.98 7.80
CA LEU A 14 17.17 -8.34 7.27
C LEU A 14 17.27 -9.41 8.36
N PHE A 15 17.99 -9.08 9.44
CA PHE A 15 18.36 -10.02 10.49
C PHE A 15 17.66 -9.72 11.83
N ASP A 16 17.35 -8.44 12.11
CA ASP A 16 16.69 -8.04 13.36
C ASP A 16 15.66 -6.92 13.12
N PRO A 17 14.52 -7.24 12.47
CA PRO A 17 13.48 -6.26 12.26
C PRO A 17 12.70 -5.99 13.54
N ILE A 18 12.70 -4.74 13.98
CA ILE A 18 11.91 -4.31 15.14
C ILE A 18 10.49 -4.02 14.65
N ALA A 19 9.59 -4.97 14.90
CA ALA A 19 8.16 -4.77 14.73
C ALA A 19 7.59 -3.98 15.91
N ASN A 20 6.53 -3.21 15.67
CA ASN A 20 5.78 -2.57 16.74
C ASN A 20 5.19 -3.64 17.66
N ARG A 21 5.21 -3.43 18.99
CA ARG A 21 4.71 -4.37 20.00
C ARG A 21 3.29 -4.86 19.67
N THR A 22 2.39 -3.94 19.36
CA THR A 22 1.00 -4.26 18.98
C THR A 22 0.90 -5.14 17.74
N TYR A 23 1.82 -4.97 16.79
CA TYR A 23 1.85 -5.75 15.56
C TYR A 23 2.44 -7.16 15.79
N SER A 24 3.40 -7.29 16.71
CA SER A 24 3.92 -8.59 17.17
C SER A 24 2.86 -9.38 17.97
N ASP A 25 2.09 -8.70 18.83
CA ASP A 25 0.98 -9.32 19.57
C ASP A 25 -0.11 -9.80 18.61
N LEU A 26 -0.42 -9.02 17.57
CA LEU A 26 -1.33 -9.40 16.50
C LEU A 26 -0.83 -10.62 15.72
N ALA A 27 0.45 -10.63 15.35
CA ALA A 27 1.09 -11.76 14.66
C ALA A 27 1.03 -13.05 15.49
N SER A 28 1.24 -12.93 16.80
CA SER A 28 1.15 -14.05 17.74
C SER A 28 -0.30 -14.53 17.92
N HIS A 29 -1.27 -13.62 17.97
CA HIS A 29 -2.69 -13.95 18.11
C HIS A 29 -3.26 -14.64 16.86
N TYR A 30 -2.88 -14.18 15.66
CA TYR A 30 -3.39 -14.72 14.39
C TYR A 30 -2.45 -15.77 13.75
N GLY A 31 -1.31 -16.06 14.36
CA GLY A 31 -0.38 -17.11 13.92
C GLY A 31 0.30 -16.84 12.58
N PHE A 32 0.62 -15.59 12.25
CA PHE A 32 1.34 -15.24 11.01
C PHE A 32 2.74 -14.68 11.30
N GLN A 33 3.69 -14.97 10.42
CA GLN A 33 5.07 -14.48 10.56
C GLN A 33 5.24 -13.13 9.85
N ILE A 34 5.85 -12.17 10.55
CA ILE A 34 6.20 -10.85 9.98
C ILE A 34 7.57 -10.98 9.31
N ASN A 35 7.60 -10.93 7.97
CA ASN A 35 8.84 -10.92 7.21
C ASN A 35 8.95 -9.61 6.41
N PRO A 36 9.75 -8.63 6.88
CA PRO A 36 9.89 -7.35 6.19
C PRO A 36 10.69 -7.49 4.90
N CYS A 37 10.29 -6.74 3.87
CA CYS A 37 11.03 -6.71 2.62
C CYS A 37 12.36 -5.95 2.81
N LYS A 38 13.40 -6.43 2.10
CA LYS A 38 14.69 -5.74 2.01
C LYS A 38 14.49 -4.27 1.61
N PRO A 39 15.02 -3.32 2.39
CA PRO A 39 15.04 -1.92 1.99
C PRO A 39 15.78 -1.78 0.64
N SER A 40 15.19 -1.04 -0.30
CA SER A 40 15.83 -0.71 -1.58
C SER A 40 16.09 -1.91 -2.52
N THR A 41 15.32 -3.00 -2.41
CA THR A 41 15.35 -4.11 -3.37
C THR A 41 14.02 -4.19 -4.13
N PRO A 42 13.88 -3.52 -5.30
CA PRO A 42 12.62 -3.41 -6.04
C PRO A 42 12.08 -4.75 -6.56
N GLU A 43 12.95 -5.75 -6.70
CA GLU A 43 12.66 -7.03 -7.35
C GLU A 43 11.67 -7.90 -6.58
N HIS A 44 11.55 -7.71 -5.26
CA HIS A 44 10.70 -8.54 -4.40
C HIS A 44 9.23 -8.10 -4.37
N LYS A 45 8.87 -7.02 -5.08
CA LYS A 45 7.53 -6.38 -4.95
C LYS A 45 6.80 -6.13 -6.28
N GLY A 46 7.28 -6.65 -7.40
CA GLY A 46 6.68 -6.39 -8.72
C GLY A 46 5.19 -6.75 -8.85
N LYS A 47 4.73 -7.81 -8.16
CA LYS A 47 3.30 -8.22 -8.19
C LYS A 47 2.37 -7.19 -7.53
N VAL A 48 2.80 -6.65 -6.39
CA VAL A 48 2.01 -5.65 -5.64
C VAL A 48 1.97 -4.33 -6.42
N GLU A 49 3.10 -3.92 -7.00
CA GLU A 49 3.16 -2.70 -7.81
C GLU A 49 2.28 -2.80 -9.06
N SER A 50 2.27 -3.97 -9.72
CA SER A 50 1.39 -4.24 -10.86
C SER A 50 -0.09 -4.15 -10.47
N GLY A 51 -0.47 -4.71 -9.32
CA GLY A 51 -1.83 -4.62 -8.80
C GLY A 51 -2.26 -3.18 -8.48
N VAL A 52 -1.37 -2.38 -7.86
CA VAL A 52 -1.63 -0.96 -7.60
C VAL A 52 -1.72 -0.16 -8.91
N LYS A 53 -0.87 -0.45 -9.90
CA LYS A 53 -0.92 0.17 -11.22
C LYS A 53 -2.25 -0.13 -11.91
N TYR A 54 -2.72 -1.36 -11.85
CA TYR A 54 -4.04 -1.76 -12.36
C TYR A 54 -5.17 -1.00 -11.67
N ALA A 55 -5.18 -0.98 -10.33
CA ALA A 55 -6.20 -0.26 -9.56
C ALA A 55 -6.23 1.23 -9.88
N LYS A 56 -5.06 1.89 -9.96
CA LYS A 56 -4.95 3.30 -10.33
C LYS A 56 -5.46 3.56 -11.74
N ASN A 57 -5.02 2.77 -12.72
CA ASN A 57 -5.40 2.97 -14.12
C ASN A 57 -6.89 2.72 -14.37
N ASN A 58 -7.54 1.85 -13.61
CA ASN A 58 -8.97 1.60 -13.80
C ASN A 58 -9.84 2.55 -12.98
N PHE A 59 -9.41 2.95 -11.77
CA PHE A 59 -10.25 3.74 -10.86
C PHE A 59 -10.12 5.26 -11.05
N LEU A 60 -8.91 5.77 -11.31
CA LEU A 60 -8.68 7.22 -11.43
C LEU A 60 -9.39 7.84 -12.65
N PRO A 61 -9.43 7.21 -13.83
CA PRO A 61 -10.18 7.75 -14.96
C PRO A 61 -11.67 7.83 -14.68
N LEU A 62 -12.24 6.85 -13.95
CA LEU A 62 -13.66 6.85 -13.59
C LEU A 62 -14.01 8.01 -12.65
N THR A 63 -13.15 8.28 -11.67
CA THR A 63 -13.33 9.43 -10.77
C THR A 63 -13.15 10.77 -11.51
N GLN A 64 -12.24 10.84 -12.49
CA GLN A 64 -12.07 12.02 -13.33
C GLN A 64 -13.27 12.25 -14.26
N LEU A 65 -13.80 11.19 -14.88
CA LEU A 65 -14.98 11.23 -15.73
C LEU A 65 -16.22 11.67 -14.94
N ALA A 66 -16.40 11.15 -13.73
CA ALA A 66 -17.47 11.57 -12.83
C ALA A 66 -17.38 13.08 -12.54
N ARG A 67 -16.21 13.58 -12.14
CA ARG A 67 -15.96 15.02 -11.90
C ARG A 67 -16.20 15.89 -13.13
N ASN A 68 -15.75 15.44 -14.30
CA ASN A 68 -15.93 16.17 -15.56
C ASN A 68 -17.40 16.21 -15.96
N LYS A 69 -18.17 15.12 -15.77
CA LYS A 69 -19.63 15.13 -15.96
C LYS A 69 -20.30 16.15 -15.04
N THR A 70 -19.99 16.17 -13.75
CA THR A 70 -20.61 17.12 -12.80
C THR A 70 -20.41 18.57 -13.22
N LYS A 71 -19.19 18.94 -13.63
CA LYS A 71 -18.89 20.29 -14.14
C LYS A 71 -19.67 20.66 -15.40
N ILE A 72 -19.90 19.70 -16.30
CA ILE A 72 -20.70 19.94 -17.51
C ILE A 72 -22.16 20.21 -17.15
N TYR A 73 -22.72 19.49 -16.17
CA TYR A 73 -24.10 19.72 -15.71
C TYR A 73 -24.24 21.06 -14.98
N GLU A 74 -23.27 21.47 -14.15
CA GLU A 74 -23.28 22.77 -13.48
C GLU A 74 -23.17 23.94 -14.47
N LYS A 75 -22.38 23.80 -15.55
CA LYS A 75 -22.23 24.85 -16.58
C LYS A 75 -23.44 24.97 -17.52
N LYS A 76 -24.31 23.95 -17.56
CA LYS A 76 -25.52 23.91 -18.40
C LYS A 76 -26.75 24.50 -17.70
N ARG A 77 -26.62 24.87 -16.43
CA ARG A 77 -27.64 25.50 -15.60
C ARG A 77 -27.39 27.00 -15.55
#